data_AF-A0AA88EFC7-F1
#
_entry.id   AF-A0AA88EFC7-F1
#
_cell.length_a   1.000
_cell.length_b   1.000
_cell.length_c   1.000
_cell.angle_alpha   90.00
_cell.angle_beta   90.00
_cell.angle_gamma   90.00
#
_symmetry.space_group_name_H-M   'P 1'
#
loop_
_entity.id
_entity.type
_entity.pdbx_description
1 polymer ?
#
loop_
_entity_poly.entity_id
_entity_poly.type
_entity_poly.pdbx_seq_one_letter_code
_entity_poly.pdbx_strand_id
1 'polypeptide(L)'
;MFGFSYHGSPRPPFDGLIQMLILSHNYDQTRQKSSVIVSVDIPSGWHVEGGDVGGEGIRPDMLVSLTAPKLCAKKFSGPHHFLGGRFVPPSIAEKYKLRLPSYPGTSMCVRIGKPQKIDVSALRENYISPEFLEEQVDSNPIDQFRKWFDEAVTAGLREPNAMALSTAGKNGKP
;
A
#
# COMPACT_ATOMS: atom_id res chain seq x y z
N MET A 1 14.77 11.20 -8.07
CA MET A 1 15.91 12.10 -8.37
C MET A 1 16.48 11.80 -9.75
N PHE A 2 16.80 10.56 -10.06
CA PHE A 2 17.29 10.14 -11.37
C PHE A 2 16.27 9.24 -12.07
N GLY A 3 16.18 9.36 -13.40
CA GLY A 3 15.38 8.49 -14.27
C GLY A 3 16.26 7.60 -15.15
N PHE A 4 15.66 6.94 -16.13
CA PHE A 4 16.33 5.93 -16.95
C PHE A 4 17.51 6.41 -17.80
N SER A 5 17.60 7.70 -18.09
CA SER A 5 18.69 8.27 -18.89
C SER A 5 19.96 8.54 -18.09
N TYR A 6 19.93 8.35 -16.77
CA TYR A 6 21.08 8.59 -15.91
C TYR A 6 22.07 7.43 -15.97
N HIS A 7 23.36 7.77 -16.07
CA HIS A 7 24.45 6.81 -16.12
C HIS A 7 25.53 7.22 -15.11
N GLY A 8 26.13 6.24 -14.44
CA GLY A 8 27.19 6.43 -13.44
C GLY A 8 26.67 6.53 -12.00
N SER A 9 27.57 6.78 -11.06
CA SER A 9 27.25 6.93 -9.64
C SER A 9 26.67 8.31 -9.33
N PRO A 10 25.69 8.44 -8.42
CA PRO A 10 25.25 9.73 -7.90
C PRO A 10 26.43 10.58 -7.42
N ARG A 11 26.40 11.89 -7.73
CA ARG A 11 27.41 12.85 -7.28
C ARG A 11 26.80 13.87 -6.30
N PRO A 12 27.62 14.60 -5.53
CA PRO A 12 27.15 15.71 -4.72
C PRO A 12 26.25 16.69 -5.48
N PRO A 13 25.11 17.13 -4.89
CA PRO A 13 24.63 16.82 -3.53
C PRO A 13 23.71 15.57 -3.45
N PHE A 14 23.47 14.88 -4.57
CA PHE A 14 22.42 13.86 -4.67
C PHE A 14 22.77 12.53 -3.99
N ASP A 15 24.06 12.21 -3.87
CA ASP A 15 24.56 11.11 -3.06
C ASP A 15 24.15 11.26 -1.58
N GLY A 16 24.36 12.44 -1.00
CA GLY A 16 23.95 12.76 0.38
C GLY A 16 22.43 12.71 0.56
N LEU A 17 21.65 13.18 -0.42
CA LEU A 17 20.19 13.10 -0.39
C LEU A 17 19.68 11.65 -0.47
N ILE A 18 20.29 10.81 -1.31
CA ILE A 18 19.96 9.38 -1.38
C ILE A 18 20.22 8.72 -0.02
N GLN A 19 21.38 8.97 0.58
CA GLN A 19 21.74 8.43 1.90
C GLN A 19 20.77 8.90 2.99
N MET A 20 20.41 10.19 3.00
CA MET A 20 19.42 10.73 3.95
C MET A 20 18.07 10.02 3.83
N LEU A 21 17.56 9.82 2.61
CA LEU A 21 16.29 9.12 2.40
C LEU A 21 16.34 7.67 2.88
N ILE A 22 17.44 6.96 2.63
CA ILE A 22 17.63 5.58 3.10
C ILE A 22 17.65 5.53 4.63
N LEU A 23 18.42 6.41 5.28
CA LEU A 23 18.54 6.46 6.73
C LEU A 23 17.20 6.80 7.39
N SER A 24 16.50 7.82 6.90
CA SER A 24 15.19 8.21 7.42
C SER A 24 14.17 7.09 7.26
N HIS A 25 14.12 6.43 6.10
CA HIS A 25 13.18 5.34 5.85
C HIS A 25 13.43 4.13 6.78
N ASN A 26 14.69 3.74 6.97
CA ASN A 26 15.05 2.63 7.85
C ASN A 26 14.81 2.96 9.34
N TYR A 27 15.08 4.20 9.77
CA TYR A 27 14.86 4.65 11.14
C TYR A 27 13.37 4.57 11.52
N ASP A 28 12.50 5.04 10.63
CA ASP A 28 11.06 5.13 10.83
C ASP A 28 10.35 3.77 10.87
N GLN A 29 10.87 2.76 10.16
CA GLN A 29 10.38 1.37 10.26
C GLN A 29 10.53 0.78 11.67
N THR A 30 11.48 1.27 12.49
CA THR A 30 11.69 0.78 13.86
C THR A 30 10.74 1.36 14.90
N ARG A 31 10.05 2.48 14.59
CA ARG A 31 9.15 3.20 15.52
C ARG A 31 7.68 3.20 15.08
N GLN A 32 7.26 2.23 14.25
CA GLN A 32 5.87 2.09 13.74
C GLN A 32 5.33 3.30 12.94
N LYS A 33 6.18 4.22 12.48
CA LYS A 33 5.77 5.32 11.60
C LYS A 33 6.64 5.29 10.36
N SER A 34 6.21 4.61 9.30
CA SER A 34 6.99 4.45 8.06
C SER A 34 6.89 5.67 7.15
N SER A 35 8.00 6.39 6.94
CA SER A 35 8.11 7.34 5.83
C SER A 35 8.07 6.57 4.51
N VAL A 36 7.11 6.87 3.62
CA VAL A 36 6.92 6.12 2.37
C VAL A 36 7.78 6.69 1.25
N ILE A 37 8.52 5.82 0.56
CA ILE A 37 9.31 6.20 -0.62
C ILE A 37 8.61 5.73 -1.89
N VAL A 38 8.37 6.70 -2.80
CA VAL A 38 7.87 6.44 -4.16
C VAL A 38 8.96 6.78 -5.16
N SER A 39 9.33 5.81 -6.00
CA SER A 39 10.25 6.01 -7.12
C SER A 39 9.48 6.14 -8.43
N VAL A 40 9.77 7.20 -9.16
CA VAL A 40 9.23 7.43 -10.51
C VAL A 40 10.22 6.87 -11.53
N ASP A 41 9.70 6.02 -12.39
CA ASP A 41 10.35 5.30 -13.47
C ASP A 41 11.38 4.24 -13.06
N ILE A 42 12.43 4.65 -12.32
CA ILE A 42 13.49 3.78 -11.79
C ILE A 42 13.87 4.29 -10.39
N PRO A 43 14.17 3.40 -9.42
CA PRO A 43 14.69 3.83 -8.13
C PRO A 43 16.06 4.52 -8.26
N SER A 44 16.22 5.68 -7.62
CA SER A 44 17.49 6.42 -7.70
C SER A 44 18.61 5.60 -7.04
N GLY A 45 19.76 5.50 -7.72
CA GLY A 45 20.87 4.62 -7.34
C GLY A 45 20.86 3.23 -7.98
N TRP A 46 19.82 2.86 -8.74
CA TRP A 46 19.77 1.58 -9.43
C TRP A 46 20.34 1.68 -10.86
N HIS A 47 21.02 0.61 -11.29
CA HIS A 47 21.33 0.39 -12.70
C HIS A 47 20.04 0.06 -13.47
N VAL A 48 19.85 0.65 -14.65
CA VAL A 48 18.63 0.56 -15.48
C VAL A 48 18.22 -0.89 -15.80
N GLU A 49 19.20 -1.78 -15.92
CA GLU A 49 18.96 -3.20 -16.16
C GLU A 49 19.32 -4.08 -14.96
N GLY A 50 20.37 -3.69 -14.25
CA GLY A 50 20.99 -4.47 -13.19
C GLY A 50 20.30 -4.31 -11.85
N GLY A 51 19.38 -3.34 -11.71
CA GLY A 51 18.80 -2.95 -10.43
C GLY A 51 19.86 -2.43 -9.46
N ASP A 52 19.70 -2.72 -8.18
CA ASP A 52 20.65 -2.32 -7.15
C ASP A 52 21.91 -3.20 -7.18
N VAL A 53 22.87 -2.85 -8.03
CA VAL A 53 24.13 -3.60 -8.18
C VAL A 53 25.06 -3.36 -6.98
N GLY A 54 25.00 -2.17 -6.37
CA GLY A 54 25.87 -1.77 -5.25
C GLY A 54 25.30 -2.06 -3.86
N GLY A 55 23.99 -2.32 -3.74
CA GLY A 55 23.32 -2.46 -2.43
C GLY A 55 23.08 -1.11 -1.71
N GLU A 56 23.46 0.00 -2.36
CA GLU A 56 23.36 1.37 -1.83
C GLU A 56 22.18 2.13 -2.44
N GLY A 57 21.43 1.49 -3.34
CA GLY A 57 20.29 2.09 -4.00
C GLY A 57 19.09 2.28 -3.08
N ILE A 58 18.23 3.24 -3.40
CA ILE A 58 16.97 3.42 -2.68
C ILE A 58 16.08 2.19 -2.88
N ARG A 59 15.47 1.70 -1.80
CA ARG A 59 14.49 0.59 -1.82
C ARG A 59 13.09 1.18 -1.59
N PRO A 60 12.32 1.49 -2.65
CA PRO A 60 11.05 2.18 -2.49
C PRO A 60 9.92 1.22 -2.09
N ASP A 61 8.90 1.75 -1.41
CA ASP A 61 7.63 1.05 -1.18
C ASP A 61 6.78 0.98 -2.46
N MET A 62 6.92 2.00 -3.30
CA MET A 62 6.20 2.10 -4.57
C MET A 62 7.13 2.42 -5.74
N LEU A 63 6.95 1.69 -6.85
CA LEU A 63 7.55 2.01 -8.13
C LEU A 63 6.46 2.40 -9.14
N VAL A 64 6.63 3.53 -9.82
CA VAL A 64 5.75 3.98 -10.92
C VAL A 64 6.54 3.96 -12.22
N SER A 65 6.48 2.86 -12.97
CA SER A 65 7.12 2.76 -14.29
C SER A 65 6.40 3.62 -15.32
N LEU A 66 7.14 4.34 -16.16
CA LEU A 66 6.56 5.18 -17.21
C LEU A 66 6.73 4.53 -18.59
N THR A 67 5.65 4.56 -19.40
CA THR A 67 5.56 3.98 -20.76
C THR A 67 5.63 2.44 -20.76
N ALA A 68 6.73 1.88 -20.26
CA ALA A 68 6.92 0.46 -20.04
C ALA A 68 7.94 0.25 -18.89
N PRO A 69 7.80 -0.81 -18.06
CA PRO A 69 8.77 -1.10 -17.01
C PRO A 69 10.16 -1.42 -17.59
N LYS A 70 11.21 -0.85 -16.97
CA LYS A 70 12.60 -1.15 -17.30
C LYS A 70 13.02 -2.49 -16.69
N LEU A 71 14.12 -3.07 -17.19
CA LEU A 71 14.60 -4.37 -16.73
C LEU A 71 14.92 -4.40 -15.23
N CYS A 72 15.41 -3.31 -14.65
CA CYS A 72 15.63 -3.19 -13.21
C CYS A 72 14.37 -3.46 -12.37
N ALA A 73 13.18 -3.15 -12.90
CA ALA A 73 11.91 -3.34 -12.18
C ALA A 73 11.62 -4.82 -11.90
N LYS A 74 12.29 -5.77 -12.58
CA LYS A 74 12.23 -7.20 -12.23
C LYS A 74 12.80 -7.49 -10.84
N LYS A 75 13.71 -6.66 -10.34
CA LYS A 75 14.31 -6.77 -9.00
C LYS A 75 13.56 -5.96 -7.94
N PHE A 76 12.51 -5.24 -8.34
CA PHE A 76 11.66 -4.50 -7.39
C PHE A 76 10.85 -5.48 -6.53
N SER A 77 10.88 -5.27 -5.22
CA SER A 77 10.22 -6.12 -4.22
C SER A 77 9.26 -5.35 -3.30
N GLY A 78 9.00 -4.07 -3.58
CA GLY A 78 8.08 -3.27 -2.77
C GLY A 78 6.62 -3.66 -2.99
N PRO A 79 5.72 -3.26 -2.08
CA PRO A 79 4.31 -3.64 -2.11
C PRO A 79 3.51 -3.08 -3.30
N HIS A 80 3.95 -1.98 -3.90
CA HIS A 80 3.18 -1.28 -4.93
C HIS A 80 3.98 -1.06 -6.23
N HIS A 81 3.52 -1.63 -7.34
CA HIS A 81 4.06 -1.34 -8.67
C HIS A 81 2.93 -0.84 -9.57
N PHE A 82 3.10 0.35 -10.13
CA PHE A 82 2.17 0.93 -11.09
C PHE A 82 2.86 1.18 -12.42
N LEU A 83 2.09 1.04 -13.50
CA LEU A 83 2.44 1.50 -14.83
C LEU A 83 1.65 2.77 -15.13
N GLY A 84 2.35 3.84 -15.45
CA GLY A 84 1.77 5.09 -15.95
C GLY A 84 2.23 5.40 -17.38
N GLY A 85 1.71 6.48 -17.93
CA GLY A 85 2.02 6.92 -19.29
C GLY A 85 1.12 6.28 -20.34
N ARG A 86 -0.19 6.45 -20.16
CA ARG A 86 -1.24 6.00 -21.10
C ARG A 86 -1.31 6.87 -22.35
N PHE A 87 -0.24 6.88 -23.13
CA PHE A 87 -0.14 7.62 -24.38
C PHE A 87 0.62 6.86 -25.47
N VAL A 88 0.96 5.58 -25.25
CA VAL A 88 1.66 4.74 -26.23
C VAL A 88 0.72 4.40 -27.38
N PRO A 89 1.00 4.84 -28.62
CA PRO A 89 0.18 4.49 -29.78
C PRO A 89 0.28 2.99 -30.09
N PRO A 90 -0.78 2.36 -30.65
CA PRO A 90 -0.76 0.93 -31.00
C PRO A 90 0.41 0.53 -31.90
N SER A 91 0.78 1.38 -32.87
CA SER A 91 1.89 1.14 -33.78
C SER A 91 3.25 1.04 -33.07
N ILE A 92 3.46 1.84 -32.02
CA ILE A 92 4.67 1.79 -31.20
C ILE A 92 4.65 0.52 -30.33
N ALA A 93 3.51 0.19 -29.74
CA ALA A 93 3.38 -1.03 -28.95
C ALA A 93 3.68 -2.28 -29.79
N GLU A 94 3.16 -2.36 -31.02
CA GLU A 94 3.42 -3.47 -31.95
C GLU A 94 4.89 -3.51 -32.40
N LYS A 95 5.44 -2.37 -32.83
CA LYS A 95 6.84 -2.25 -33.28
C LYS A 95 7.84 -2.77 -32.24
N TYR A 96 7.61 -2.44 -30.96
CA TYR A 96 8.47 -2.85 -29.86
C TYR A 96 7.97 -4.09 -29.11
N LYS A 97 6.92 -4.76 -29.61
CA LYS A 97 6.28 -5.95 -29.01
C LYS A 97 5.91 -5.77 -27.53
N LEU A 98 5.48 -4.56 -27.17
CA LEU A 98 5.07 -4.22 -25.81
C LEU A 98 3.73 -4.87 -25.49
N ARG A 99 3.70 -5.66 -24.42
CA ARG A 99 2.46 -6.22 -23.86
C ARG A 99 1.96 -5.32 -22.73
N LEU A 100 1.27 -4.25 -23.09
CA LEU A 100 0.75 -3.28 -22.11
C LEU A 100 -0.59 -3.78 -21.52
N PRO A 101 -0.82 -3.62 -20.20
CA PRO A 101 -2.10 -3.91 -19.57
C PRO A 101 -3.19 -2.91 -20.01
N SER A 102 -4.46 -3.32 -19.87
CA SER A 102 -5.59 -2.40 -20.03
C SER A 102 -5.66 -1.43 -18.85
N TYR A 103 -5.94 -0.16 -19.13
CA TYR A 103 -6.13 0.88 -18.12
C TYR A 103 -7.63 1.00 -17.79
N PRO A 104 -8.04 0.91 -16.52
CA PRO A 104 -9.45 1.04 -16.13
C PRO A 104 -10.03 2.41 -16.49
N GLY A 105 -11.16 2.44 -17.21
CA GLY A 105 -11.88 3.68 -17.53
C GLY A 105 -10.97 4.76 -18.15
N THR A 106 -10.92 5.92 -17.50
CA THR A 106 -10.07 7.07 -17.86
C THR A 106 -8.77 7.16 -17.04
N SER A 107 -8.44 6.15 -16.24
CA SER A 107 -7.24 6.15 -15.40
C SER A 107 -5.96 6.27 -16.24
N MET A 108 -5.02 7.08 -15.75
CA MET A 108 -3.70 7.31 -16.37
C MET A 108 -2.60 6.38 -15.84
N CYS A 109 -2.94 5.54 -14.86
CA CYS A 109 -2.09 4.49 -14.32
C CYS A 109 -2.88 3.20 -14.08
N VAL A 110 -2.16 2.08 -13.99
CA VAL A 110 -2.71 0.77 -13.63
C VAL A 110 -1.73 0.03 -12.75
N ARG A 111 -2.23 -0.67 -11.73
CA ARG A 111 -1.38 -1.50 -10.88
C ARG A 111 -0.91 -2.71 -11.68
N ILE A 112 0.39 -3.00 -11.62
CA ILE A 112 1.03 -4.15 -12.26
C ILE A 112 1.77 -4.98 -11.21
N GLY A 113 2.19 -6.18 -11.58
CA GLY A 113 2.90 -7.10 -10.68
C GLY A 113 1.97 -7.95 -9.81
N LYS A 114 2.52 -8.58 -8.77
CA LYS A 114 1.76 -9.50 -7.92
C LYS A 114 0.75 -8.72 -7.06
N PRO A 115 -0.54 -9.10 -7.03
CA PRO A 115 -1.45 -8.54 -6.05
C PRO A 115 -0.92 -8.87 -4.65
N GLN A 116 -1.03 -7.91 -3.74
CA GLN A 116 -0.67 -8.14 -2.35
C GLN A 116 -1.55 -9.29 -1.84
N LYS A 117 -0.93 -10.39 -1.41
CA LYS A 117 -1.64 -11.40 -0.62
C LYS A 117 -1.95 -10.73 0.72
N ILE A 118 -3.14 -10.16 0.84
CA ILE A 118 -3.65 -9.73 2.13
C ILE A 118 -3.97 -11.03 2.86
N ASP A 119 -3.21 -11.31 3.91
CA ASP A 119 -3.58 -12.35 4.84
C ASP A 119 -4.80 -11.85 5.63
N VAL A 120 -5.98 -12.34 5.26
CA VAL A 120 -7.23 -11.96 5.92
C VAL A 120 -7.20 -12.32 7.41
N SER A 121 -6.37 -13.29 7.82
CA SER A 121 -6.19 -13.62 9.24
C SER A 121 -5.43 -12.53 10.00
N ALA A 122 -4.52 -11.80 9.35
CA ALA A 122 -3.84 -10.64 9.94
C ALA A 122 -4.73 -9.38 10.03
N LEU A 123 -5.91 -9.39 9.38
CA LEU A 123 -6.95 -8.37 9.58
C LEU A 123 -7.88 -8.71 10.76
N ARG A 124 -7.77 -9.92 11.34
CA ARG A 124 -8.53 -10.26 12.54
C ARG A 124 -7.80 -9.70 13.74
N GLU A 125 -8.43 -8.73 14.38
CA GLU A 125 -8.08 -8.33 15.74
C GLU A 125 -8.09 -9.56 16.65
N ASN A 126 -7.10 -9.66 17.55
CA ASN A 126 -7.09 -10.68 18.58
C ASN A 126 -8.20 -10.35 19.58
N TYR A 127 -9.37 -10.99 19.42
CA TYR A 127 -10.48 -10.92 20.37
C TYR A 127 -10.14 -11.70 21.64
N ILE A 128 -9.13 -11.25 22.38
CA ILE A 128 -8.89 -11.66 23.76
C ILE A 128 -9.75 -10.77 24.66
N SER A 129 -11.05 -10.72 24.39
CA SER A 129 -12.02 -10.15 25.32
C SER A 129 -12.46 -11.27 26.28
N PRO A 130 -12.73 -10.97 27.56
CA PRO A 130 -13.36 -11.94 28.43
C PRO A 130 -14.66 -12.45 27.80
N GLU A 131 -14.94 -13.73 27.97
CA GLU A 131 -16.13 -14.39 27.43
C GLU A 131 -17.38 -13.79 28.08
N PHE A 132 -18.32 -13.28 27.27
CA PHE A 132 -19.58 -12.74 27.77
C PHE A 132 -20.62 -13.88 27.82
N LEU A 133 -20.88 -14.38 29.02
CA LEU A 133 -21.79 -15.52 29.25
C LEU A 133 -23.22 -15.02 29.43
N GLU A 134 -24.21 -15.85 29.09
CA GLU A 134 -25.63 -15.52 29.24
C GLU A 134 -26.00 -15.16 30.69
N GLU A 135 -25.31 -15.76 31.66
CA GLU A 135 -25.44 -15.49 33.09
C GLU A 135 -25.00 -14.06 33.49
N GLN A 136 -24.22 -13.38 32.63
CA GLN A 136 -23.72 -12.03 32.86
C GLN A 136 -24.62 -10.96 32.23
N VAL A 137 -25.72 -11.37 31.57
CA VAL A 137 -26.68 -10.47 30.94
C VAL A 137 -27.58 -9.86 32.01
N ASP A 138 -27.64 -8.53 32.04
CA ASP A 138 -28.61 -7.83 32.88
C ASP A 138 -30.04 -8.11 32.40
N SER A 139 -30.92 -8.43 33.35
CA SER A 139 -32.34 -8.70 33.07
C SER A 139 -33.07 -7.53 32.41
N ASN A 140 -32.59 -6.30 32.60
CA ASN A 140 -33.10 -5.11 31.91
C ASN A 140 -32.23 -4.79 30.68
N PRO A 141 -32.79 -4.84 29.46
CA PRO A 141 -32.03 -4.57 28.24
C PRO A 141 -31.48 -3.15 28.15
N ILE A 142 -32.11 -2.17 28.81
CA ILE A 142 -31.63 -0.78 28.83
C ILE A 142 -30.39 -0.65 29.73
N ASP A 143 -30.35 -1.38 30.84
CA ASP A 143 -29.20 -1.36 31.75
C ASP A 143 -28.02 -2.13 31.14
N GLN A 144 -28.29 -3.25 30.46
CA GLN A 144 -27.30 -3.97 29.66
C GLN A 144 -26.67 -3.08 28.57
N PHE A 145 -27.49 -2.29 27.86
CA PHE A 145 -27.01 -1.35 26.85
C PHE A 145 -26.13 -0.25 27.46
N ARG A 146 -26.54 0.34 28.59
CA ARG A 146 -25.75 1.37 29.27
C ARG A 146 -24.37 0.86 29.67
N LYS A 147 -24.32 -0.33 30.28
CA LYS A 147 -23.08 -0.99 30.69
C LYS A 147 -22.13 -1.18 29.49
N TRP A 148 -22.64 -1.76 28.40
CA TRP A 148 -21.88 -1.93 27.17
C TRP A 148 -21.39 -0.59 26.59
N PHE A 149 -22.25 0.43 26.61
CA PHE A 149 -21.91 1.75 26.07
C PHE A 149 -20.80 2.43 26.89
N ASP A 150 -20.87 2.35 28.21
CA ASP A 150 -19.85 2.88 29.11
C ASP A 150 -18.50 2.16 28.92
N GLU A 151 -18.52 0.84 28.74
CA GLU A 151 -17.33 0.04 28.40
C GLU A 151 -16.74 0.46 27.04
N ALA A 152 -17.57 0.66 26.02
CA ALA A 152 -17.15 1.09 24.69
C ALA A 152 -16.52 2.50 24.69
N VAL A 153 -17.08 3.43 25.47
CA VAL A 153 -16.53 4.77 25.68
C VAL A 153 -15.19 4.69 26.43
N THR A 154 -15.12 3.87 27.49
CA THR A 154 -13.90 3.67 28.29
C THR A 154 -12.77 3.05 27.47
N ALA A 155 -13.10 2.12 26.56
CA ALA A 155 -12.16 1.52 25.62
C ALA A 155 -11.69 2.49 24.50
N GLY A 156 -12.25 3.70 24.44
CA GLY A 156 -11.89 4.70 23.44
C GLY A 156 -12.32 4.31 22.02
N LEU A 157 -13.36 3.49 21.88
CA LEU A 157 -13.91 3.16 20.57
C LEU A 157 -14.42 4.43 19.88
N ARG A 158 -14.12 4.54 18.59
CA ARG A 158 -14.51 5.70 17.80
C ARG A 158 -15.98 5.57 17.40
N GLU A 159 -16.76 6.62 17.67
CA GLU A 159 -18.21 6.66 17.40
C GLU A 159 -18.99 5.47 18.00
N PRO A 160 -18.93 5.25 19.33
CA PRO A 160 -19.60 4.11 19.98
C PRO A 160 -21.14 4.20 19.89
N ASN A 161 -21.66 5.35 19.48
CA ASN A 161 -23.05 5.64 19.21
C ASN A 161 -23.44 5.50 17.72
N ALA A 162 -22.51 5.20 16.82
CA ALA A 162 -22.82 4.97 15.42
C ALA A 162 -23.66 3.70 15.27
N MET A 163 -24.84 3.84 14.66
CA MET A 163 -25.76 2.74 14.42
C MET A 163 -26.04 2.62 12.92
N ALA A 164 -25.90 1.41 12.39
CA ALA A 164 -26.33 1.08 11.04
C ALA A 164 -27.70 0.40 11.10
N LEU A 165 -28.75 1.12 10.72
CA LEU A 165 -30.09 0.56 10.62
C LEU A 165 -30.24 -0.13 9.26
N SER A 166 -30.45 -1.44 9.29
CA SER A 166 -30.76 -2.24 8.10
C SER A 166 -32.20 -2.74 8.23
N THR A 167 -33.00 -2.63 7.17
CA THR A 167 -34.33 -3.23 7.12
C THR A 167 -34.31 -4.43 6.19
N ALA A 168 -35.14 -5.43 6.47
CA ALA A 168 -35.30 -6.59 5.60
C ALA A 168 -36.78 -6.76 5.26
N GLY A 169 -37.06 -7.21 4.04
CA GLY A 169 -38.39 -7.59 3.61
C GLY A 169 -38.90 -8.84 4.34
N LYS A 170 -40.19 -9.18 4.15
CA LYS A 170 -40.81 -10.39 4.75
C LYS A 170 -40.12 -11.72 4.39
N ASN A 171 -39.24 -11.70 3.39
CA ASN A 171 -38.42 -12.83 2.93
C ASN A 171 -36.99 -12.81 3.51
N GLY A 172 -36.69 -11.95 4.48
CA GLY A 172 -35.39 -11.88 5.16
C GLY A 172 -34.24 -11.36 4.28
N LYS A 173 -34.55 -10.70 3.16
CA LYS A 173 -33.55 -10.07 2.29
C LYS A 173 -33.51 -8.56 2.54
N PRO A 174 -32.32 -7.94 2.59
CA PRO A 174 -32.18 -6.48 2.61
C PRO A 174 -32.75 -5.85 1.33
#